data_AF-A0A1Q5BFJ8-F1
#
_entry.id   AF-A0A1Q5BFJ8-F1
#
_cell.length_a   1.000
_cell.length_b   1.000
_cell.length_c   1.000
_cell.angle_alpha   90.00
_cell.angle_beta   90.00
_cell.angle_gamma   90.00
#
_symmetry.space_group_name_H-M   'P 1'
#
loop_
_entity.id
_entity.type
_entity.pdbx_description
1 polymer ?
#
loop_
_entity_poly.entity_id
_entity_poly.type
_entity_poly.pdbx_seq_one_letter_code
_entity_poly.pdbx_strand_id
1 'polypeptide(L)'
;MVTQPEWRNTRRGGATALVLAGFLLLAGCSTEPADDNGGRERPTPKPAATGTLEQLAKKAGCDPNVQTDAAELRQANCQANDGRYVLTTFATDRGQREWINEAKDYGGSYLVGRRWVAVGEPGVVAALRGRLGGTVETASPHHSGDSGGGGSEDGHSGHHPG
;
A
#
# COMPACT_ATOMS: atom_id res chain seq x y z
N MET A 1 -28.86 -32.29 11.91
CA MET A 1 -28.40 -33.26 10.89
C MET A 1 -29.28 -33.09 9.67
N VAL A 2 -28.81 -32.29 8.71
CA VAL A 2 -29.34 -32.22 7.34
C VAL A 2 -28.12 -32.13 6.43
N THR A 3 -28.28 -32.77 5.29
CA THR A 3 -27.35 -33.38 4.34
C THR A 3 -26.42 -32.43 3.57
N GLN A 4 -25.41 -33.05 2.96
CA GLN A 4 -24.19 -32.51 2.38
C GLN A 4 -24.34 -31.51 1.21
N PRO A 5 -23.30 -30.70 0.94
CA PRO A 5 -23.18 -29.88 -0.27
C PRO A 5 -22.58 -30.68 -1.45
N GLU A 6 -23.30 -30.73 -2.57
CA GLU A 6 -22.84 -31.31 -3.83
C GLU A 6 -22.81 -30.25 -4.95
N TRP A 7 -21.68 -29.57 -5.11
CA TRP A 7 -21.42 -28.85 -6.36
C TRP A 7 -20.11 -29.31 -6.96
N ARG A 8 -20.28 -29.92 -8.14
CA ARG A 8 -19.33 -30.69 -8.90
C ARG A 8 -18.14 -29.85 -9.38
N ASN A 9 -16.95 -30.40 -9.17
CA ASN A 9 -15.76 -30.15 -9.98
C ASN A 9 -16.11 -30.23 -11.47
N THR A 10 -15.80 -29.17 -12.22
CA THR A 10 -15.60 -29.28 -13.67
C THR A 10 -14.21 -28.75 -14.00
N ARG A 11 -13.25 -29.66 -14.13
CA ARG A 11 -12.00 -29.45 -14.88
C ARG A 11 -12.23 -29.92 -16.31
N ARG A 12 -12.07 -29.03 -17.30
CA ARG A 12 -11.79 -29.31 -18.73
C ARG A 12 -11.16 -28.02 -19.29
N GLY A 13 -10.07 -27.97 -20.05
CA GLY A 13 -9.17 -28.95 -20.64
C GLY A 13 -8.41 -28.24 -21.80
N GLY A 14 -7.15 -28.64 -22.02
CA GLY A 14 -6.27 -28.53 -23.23
C GLY A 14 -6.37 -27.30 -24.17
N ALA A 15 -5.28 -26.55 -24.39
CA ALA A 15 -4.12 -26.84 -25.25
C ALA A 15 -4.31 -26.43 -26.73
N THR A 16 -3.46 -25.53 -27.26
CA THR A 16 -2.52 -25.75 -28.40
C THR A 16 -1.91 -24.44 -28.93
N ALA A 17 -0.68 -24.59 -29.46
CA ALA A 17 0.28 -23.58 -29.90
C ALA A 17 0.14 -23.17 -31.38
N LEU A 18 0.90 -22.14 -31.82
CA LEU A 18 1.58 -21.96 -33.14
C LEU A 18 2.23 -20.54 -33.17
N VAL A 19 3.56 -20.39 -33.04
CA VAL A 19 4.63 -20.25 -34.08
C VAL A 19 4.54 -18.97 -34.94
N LEU A 20 5.63 -18.18 -34.97
CA LEU A 20 6.25 -17.43 -36.10
C LEU A 20 7.39 -16.55 -35.53
N ALA A 21 8.67 -16.92 -35.74
CA ALA A 21 9.56 -16.44 -36.81
C ALA A 21 9.99 -14.97 -36.67
N GLY A 22 11.29 -14.74 -36.47
CA GLY A 22 11.86 -13.45 -36.05
C GLY A 22 12.22 -12.49 -37.18
N PHE A 23 12.83 -11.36 -36.80
CA PHE A 23 13.66 -10.51 -37.66
C PHE A 23 14.48 -9.51 -36.82
N LEU A 24 15.71 -9.29 -37.29
CA LEU A 24 16.51 -8.06 -37.31
C LEU A 24 17.29 -7.63 -36.06
N LEU A 25 18.57 -7.97 -36.14
CA LEU A 25 19.71 -7.23 -35.60
C LEU A 25 19.64 -5.75 -36.01
N LEU A 26 19.52 -4.87 -35.02
CA LEU A 26 19.93 -3.47 -35.15
C LEU A 26 21.20 -3.30 -34.31
N ALA A 27 22.32 -3.21 -35.02
CA ALA A 27 23.58 -2.71 -34.49
C ALA A 27 23.47 -1.19 -34.27
N GLY A 28 24.08 -0.74 -33.17
CA GLY A 28 24.79 0.53 -33.14
C GLY A 28 24.00 1.79 -32.80
N CYS A 29 23.94 2.11 -31.52
CA CYS A 29 24.26 3.46 -31.08
C CYS A 29 25.17 3.33 -29.85
N SER A 30 26.48 3.42 -30.09
CA SER A 30 27.50 3.45 -29.07
C SER A 30 27.45 4.81 -28.39
N THR A 31 26.80 4.89 -27.22
CA THR A 31 27.10 5.97 -26.27
C THR A 31 28.24 5.49 -25.41
N GLU A 32 29.33 6.24 -25.48
CA GLU A 32 30.58 6.03 -24.76
C GLU A 32 30.32 5.82 -23.26
N PRO A 33 30.93 4.81 -22.61
CA PRO A 33 30.88 4.72 -21.18
C PRO A 33 31.75 5.85 -20.61
N ALA A 34 31.11 6.83 -20.00
CA ALA A 34 31.81 7.66 -19.03
C ALA A 34 32.19 6.73 -17.86
N ASP A 35 33.49 6.49 -17.70
CA ASP A 35 34.10 5.83 -16.57
C ASP A 35 33.85 6.63 -15.27
N ASP A 36 32.66 6.50 -14.69
CA ASP A 36 32.41 6.89 -13.29
C ASP A 36 32.77 5.72 -12.36
N ASN A 37 34.08 5.61 -12.13
CA ASN A 37 34.68 4.81 -11.07
C ASN A 37 34.23 5.36 -9.70
N GLY A 38 33.20 4.76 -9.10
CA GLY A 38 32.82 5.09 -7.71
C GLY A 38 31.41 4.74 -7.24
N GLY A 39 30.60 4.04 -8.03
CA GLY A 39 29.23 3.70 -7.66
C GLY A 39 29.17 2.64 -6.56
N ARG A 40 29.18 3.07 -5.29
CA ARG A 40 28.77 2.25 -4.14
C ARG A 40 27.46 1.55 -4.49
N GLU A 41 27.48 0.22 -4.62
CA GLU A 41 26.30 -0.58 -4.93
C GLU A 41 25.18 -0.19 -3.95
N ARG A 42 24.17 0.52 -4.45
CA ARG A 42 23.06 0.98 -3.62
C ARG A 42 22.37 -0.27 -3.11
N PRO A 43 22.26 -0.49 -1.79
CA PRO A 43 21.62 -1.68 -1.27
C PRO A 43 20.22 -1.79 -1.87
N THR A 44 19.96 -2.87 -2.61
CA THR A 44 18.63 -3.13 -3.15
C THR A 44 17.66 -3.25 -1.98
N PRO A 45 16.53 -2.52 -1.98
CA PRO A 45 15.55 -2.63 -0.91
C PRO A 45 15.16 -4.09 -0.68
N LYS A 46 15.11 -4.53 0.58
CA LYS A 46 14.63 -5.87 0.90
C LYS A 46 13.25 -6.08 0.26
N PRO A 47 13.01 -7.22 -0.41
CA PRO A 47 11.69 -7.56 -0.90
C PRO A 47 10.67 -7.50 0.23
N ALA A 48 9.49 -6.94 -0.07
CA ALA A 48 8.39 -6.94 0.88
C ALA A 48 8.00 -8.37 1.24
N ALA A 49 7.72 -8.60 2.52
CA ALA A 49 7.20 -9.87 3.01
C ALA A 49 5.86 -10.20 2.34
N THR A 50 5.52 -11.48 2.29
CA THR A 50 4.24 -11.99 1.81
C THR A 50 3.77 -13.06 2.76
N GLY A 51 2.46 -13.25 2.89
CA GLY A 51 1.89 -14.30 3.72
C GLY A 51 0.49 -13.95 4.20
N THR A 52 -0.04 -14.78 5.09
CA THR A 52 -1.28 -14.50 5.81
C THR A 52 -1.08 -13.37 6.82
N LEU A 53 -2.19 -12.87 7.36
CA LEU A 53 -2.18 -11.86 8.43
C LEU A 53 -1.31 -12.31 9.62
N GLU A 54 -1.45 -13.56 10.05
CA GLU A 54 -0.73 -14.13 11.20
C GLU A 54 0.76 -14.27 10.92
N GLN A 55 1.13 -14.68 9.70
CA GLN A 55 2.54 -14.80 9.30
C GLN A 55 3.24 -13.43 9.27
N LEU A 56 2.55 -12.42 8.75
CA LEU A 56 3.03 -11.04 8.72
C LEU A 56 3.11 -10.45 10.13
N ALA A 57 2.09 -10.63 10.96
CA ALA A 57 2.07 -10.19 12.36
C ALA A 57 3.21 -10.81 13.15
N LYS A 58 3.40 -12.14 13.05
CA LYS A 58 4.49 -12.86 13.72
C LYS A 58 5.85 -12.34 13.28
N LYS A 59 6.06 -12.11 11.97
CA LYS A 59 7.32 -11.55 11.44
C LYS A 59 7.56 -10.11 11.92
N ALA A 60 6.51 -9.36 12.18
CA ALA A 60 6.56 -8.04 12.79
C ALA A 60 6.71 -8.08 14.32
N GLY A 61 6.66 -9.25 14.97
CA GLY A 61 6.74 -9.38 16.43
C GLY A 61 5.44 -9.00 17.14
N CYS A 62 4.31 -9.20 16.48
CA CYS A 62 2.96 -9.01 17.03
C CYS A 62 2.24 -10.36 17.14
N ASP A 63 1.47 -10.52 18.22
CA ASP A 63 0.37 -11.48 18.29
C ASP A 63 -0.94 -10.77 17.89
N PRO A 64 -1.56 -11.11 16.73
CA PRO A 64 -2.62 -10.30 16.15
C PRO A 64 -3.96 -10.47 16.86
N ASN A 65 -4.59 -9.36 17.25
CA ASN A 65 -5.98 -9.34 17.66
C ASN A 65 -6.89 -9.04 16.45
N VAL A 66 -7.37 -10.08 15.77
CA VAL A 66 -8.21 -9.96 14.56
C VAL A 66 -9.52 -9.24 14.87
N GLN A 67 -9.75 -8.10 14.22
CA GLN A 67 -10.96 -7.28 14.34
C GLN A 67 -11.95 -7.54 13.21
N THR A 68 -11.44 -7.91 12.04
CA THR A 68 -12.25 -8.19 10.86
C THR A 68 -11.69 -9.42 10.17
N ASP A 69 -12.58 -10.37 9.92
CA ASP A 69 -12.27 -11.60 9.18
C ASP A 69 -13.30 -11.77 8.06
N ALA A 70 -13.06 -11.10 6.94
CA ALA A 70 -13.91 -11.13 5.76
C ALA A 70 -13.17 -11.76 4.57
N ALA A 71 -13.92 -12.18 3.55
CA ALA A 71 -13.35 -12.80 2.37
C ALA A 71 -12.49 -11.83 1.55
N GLU A 72 -12.86 -10.54 1.56
CA GLU A 72 -12.22 -9.46 0.82
C GLU A 72 -10.96 -8.93 1.52
N LEU A 73 -11.01 -8.85 2.86
CA LEU A 73 -9.92 -8.38 3.71
C LEU A 73 -9.99 -8.97 5.12
N ARG A 74 -8.83 -9.07 5.75
CA ARG A 74 -8.70 -9.37 7.18
C ARG A 74 -7.88 -8.27 7.84
N GLN A 75 -8.31 -7.83 9.02
CA GLN A 75 -7.67 -6.75 9.77
C GLN A 75 -7.44 -7.16 11.22
N ALA A 76 -6.27 -6.81 11.75
CA ALA A 76 -5.94 -7.02 13.15
C ALA A 76 -5.31 -5.78 13.77
N ASN A 77 -5.62 -5.58 15.05
CA ASN A 77 -4.91 -4.65 15.90
C ASN A 77 -3.65 -5.35 16.44
N CYS A 78 -2.53 -4.67 16.35
CA CYS A 78 -1.24 -5.18 16.76
C CYS A 78 -0.55 -4.25 17.75
N GLN A 79 0.09 -4.86 18.75
CA GLN A 79 1.03 -4.19 19.65
C GLN A 79 2.39 -4.85 19.46
N ALA A 80 3.38 -4.06 19.05
CA ALA A 80 4.79 -4.43 19.07
C ALA A 80 5.55 -3.56 20.08
N ASN A 81 6.82 -3.88 20.31
CA ASN A 81 7.70 -3.09 21.18
C ASN A 81 7.83 -1.63 20.73
N ASP A 82 7.76 -1.39 19.42
CA ASP A 82 7.90 -0.06 18.82
C ASP A 82 6.61 0.78 18.91
N GLY A 83 5.46 0.14 19.19
CA GLY A 83 4.17 0.81 19.28
C GLY A 83 3.01 -0.01 18.71
N ARG A 84 1.83 0.64 18.67
CA ARG A 84 0.61 0.07 18.09
C ARG A 84 0.52 0.32 16.59
N TYR A 85 -0.05 -0.64 15.88
CA TYR A 85 -0.39 -0.50 14.47
C TYR A 85 -1.57 -1.40 14.11
N VAL A 86 -2.21 -1.10 12.99
CA VAL A 86 -3.23 -1.95 12.37
C VAL A 86 -2.60 -2.68 11.19
N LEU A 87 -2.81 -3.98 11.08
CA LEU A 87 -2.39 -4.78 9.93
C LEU A 87 -3.61 -5.27 9.16
N THR A 88 -3.67 -4.93 7.88
CA THR A 88 -4.75 -5.33 6.98
C THR A 88 -4.18 -6.13 5.82
N THR A 89 -4.74 -7.31 5.55
CA THR A 89 -4.44 -8.15 4.39
C THR A 89 -5.63 -8.23 3.46
N PHE A 90 -5.39 -8.34 2.15
CA PHE A 90 -6.42 -8.26 1.12
C PHE A 90 -6.42 -9.51 0.25
N ALA A 91 -7.59 -9.90 -0.25
CA ALA A 91 -7.70 -10.99 -1.21
C ALA A 91 -7.03 -10.64 -2.56
N THR A 92 -7.15 -9.38 -2.98
CA THR A 92 -6.71 -8.90 -4.30
C THR A 92 -5.86 -7.64 -4.21
N ASP A 93 -4.94 -7.46 -5.18
CA ASP A 93 -4.15 -6.22 -5.31
C ASP A 93 -5.04 -5.00 -5.59
N ARG A 94 -6.15 -5.18 -6.33
CA ARG A 94 -7.13 -4.11 -6.59
C ARG A 94 -7.81 -3.64 -5.30
N GLY A 95 -8.33 -4.56 -4.49
CA GLY A 95 -8.99 -4.22 -3.22
C GLY A 95 -8.05 -3.49 -2.25
N GLN A 96 -6.77 -3.88 -2.21
CA GLN A 96 -5.76 -3.13 -1.47
C GLN A 96 -5.61 -1.69 -1.98
N ARG A 97 -5.52 -1.51 -3.31
CA ARG A 97 -5.27 -0.20 -3.91
C ARG A 97 -6.46 0.74 -3.73
N GLU A 98 -7.67 0.22 -3.89
CA GLU A 98 -8.91 0.96 -3.60
C GLU A 98 -8.92 1.38 -2.13
N TRP A 99 -8.69 0.44 -1.22
CA TRP A 99 -8.68 0.71 0.23
C TRP A 99 -7.63 1.76 0.63
N ILE A 100 -6.39 1.69 0.13
CA ILE A 100 -5.36 2.66 0.54
C ILE A 100 -5.61 4.07 0.01
N ASN A 101 -6.24 4.19 -1.16
CA ASN A 101 -6.58 5.48 -1.72
C ASN A 101 -7.63 6.20 -0.85
N GLU A 102 -8.62 5.46 -0.34
CA GLU A 102 -9.61 5.98 0.60
C GLU A 102 -9.02 6.17 2.01
N ALA A 103 -8.19 5.23 2.48
CA ALA A 103 -7.67 5.25 3.83
C ALA A 103 -6.75 6.45 4.10
N LYS A 104 -6.00 6.91 3.09
CA LYS A 104 -5.12 8.08 3.19
C LYS A 104 -5.85 9.37 3.54
N ASP A 105 -7.15 9.45 3.25
CA ASP A 105 -7.96 10.62 3.60
C ASP A 105 -8.23 10.75 5.12
N TYR A 106 -7.76 9.79 5.91
CA TYR A 106 -7.82 9.83 7.37
C TYR A 106 -6.47 10.19 8.02
N GLY A 107 -5.42 10.41 7.22
CA GLY A 107 -4.09 10.73 7.74
C GLY A 107 -3.27 9.52 8.22
N GLY A 108 -2.00 9.76 8.57
CA GLY A 108 -1.09 8.74 9.11
C GLY A 108 -0.04 8.24 8.12
N SER A 109 0.71 7.20 8.53
CA SER A 109 1.75 6.55 7.73
C SER A 109 1.38 5.10 7.41
N TYR A 110 1.63 4.67 6.18
CA TYR A 110 1.23 3.38 5.64
C TYR A 110 2.45 2.63 5.14
N LEU A 111 2.70 1.43 5.65
CA LEU A 111 3.64 0.49 5.06
C LEU A 111 2.92 -0.44 4.11
N VAL A 112 3.30 -0.43 2.85
CA VAL A 112 2.61 -1.13 1.77
C VAL A 112 3.49 -2.25 1.22
N GLY A 113 2.98 -3.48 1.31
CA GLY A 113 3.48 -4.62 0.55
C GLY A 113 2.42 -5.15 -0.41
N ARG A 114 2.69 -6.26 -1.11
CA ARG A 114 1.70 -6.85 -2.01
C ARG A 114 0.57 -7.50 -1.21
N ARG A 115 -0.66 -6.98 -1.36
CA ARG A 115 -1.89 -7.43 -0.69
C ARG A 115 -1.87 -7.31 0.83
N TRP A 116 -1.10 -6.39 1.40
CA TRP A 116 -1.19 -6.02 2.80
C TRP A 116 -0.70 -4.60 3.07
N VAL A 117 -1.29 -3.96 4.08
CA VAL A 117 -0.92 -2.63 4.55
C VAL A 117 -0.80 -2.66 6.08
N ALA A 118 0.23 -2.02 6.62
CA ALA A 118 0.31 -1.73 8.05
C ALA A 118 0.22 -0.22 8.28
N VAL A 119 -0.65 0.21 9.20
CA VAL A 119 -0.90 1.64 9.48
C VAL A 119 -0.54 1.95 10.92
N GLY A 120 0.20 3.03 11.13
CA GLY A 120 0.56 3.50 12.46
C GLY A 120 1.35 4.79 12.42
N GLU A 121 1.88 5.17 13.58
CA GLU A 121 2.77 6.32 13.71
C GLU A 121 4.03 6.16 12.82
N PRO A 122 4.61 7.27 12.30
CA PRO A 122 5.75 7.20 11.39
C PRO A 122 6.94 6.37 11.90
N GLY A 123 7.26 6.47 13.20
CA GLY A 123 8.33 5.69 13.82
C GLY A 123 8.04 4.18 13.85
N VAL A 124 6.79 3.79 14.11
CA VAL A 124 6.34 2.39 14.08
C VAL A 124 6.44 1.84 12.67
N VAL A 125 5.99 2.61 11.67
CA VAL A 125 6.05 2.24 10.25
C VAL A 125 7.50 2.07 9.76
N ALA A 126 8.41 2.95 10.18
CA ALA A 126 9.84 2.82 9.87
C ALA A 126 10.45 1.53 10.45
N ALA A 127 10.14 1.22 11.71
CA ALA A 127 10.59 -0.03 12.35
C ALA A 127 9.98 -1.27 11.67
N LEU A 128 8.69 -1.23 11.30
CA LEU A 128 8.04 -2.29 10.55
C LEU A 128 8.68 -2.49 9.17
N ARG A 129 9.05 -1.42 8.46
CA ARG A 129 9.74 -1.51 7.17
C ARG A 129 11.07 -2.26 7.29
N GLY A 130 11.81 -2.09 8.39
CA GLY A 130 13.04 -2.85 8.65
C GLY A 130 12.81 -4.36 8.73
N ARG A 131 11.66 -4.79 9.27
CA ARG A 131 11.29 -6.21 9.46
C ARG A 131 10.60 -6.81 8.23
N LEU A 132 9.67 -6.07 7.66
CA LEU A 132 8.75 -6.54 6.62
C LEU A 132 9.16 -6.09 5.20
N GLY A 133 10.05 -5.12 5.04
CA GLY A 133 10.28 -4.46 3.76
C GLY A 133 9.08 -3.61 3.35
N GLY A 134 8.91 -3.39 2.04
CA GLY A 134 7.79 -2.60 1.50
C GLY A 134 8.09 -1.11 1.31
N THR A 135 7.07 -0.42 0.83
CA THR A 135 7.11 1.01 0.50
C THR A 135 6.30 1.78 1.52
N VAL A 136 6.85 2.90 2.02
CA VAL A 136 6.09 3.80 2.89
C VAL A 136 5.33 4.76 2.00
N GLU A 137 4.02 4.83 2.17
CA GLU A 137 3.15 5.83 1.59
C GLU A 137 2.62 6.70 2.74
N THR A 138 2.68 8.03 2.60
CA THR A 138 2.14 8.97 3.60
C THR A 138 0.83 9.51 3.07
N ALA A 139 -0.16 9.68 3.95
CA ALA A 139 -1.34 10.47 3.61
C ALA A 139 -0.92 11.88 3.20
N SER A 140 -1.61 12.45 2.21
CA SER A 140 -1.48 13.88 1.94
C SER A 140 -1.84 14.64 3.22
N PRO A 141 -1.10 15.70 3.61
CA PRO A 141 -1.58 16.56 4.67
C PRO A 141 -2.93 17.10 4.20
N HIS A 142 -4.02 16.69 4.84
CA HIS A 142 -5.29 17.41 4.70
C HIS A 142 -4.96 18.85 5.01
N HIS A 143 -5.26 19.73 4.07
CA HIS A 143 -5.07 21.16 4.21
C HIS A 143 -5.50 21.54 5.62
N SER A 144 -4.53 21.81 6.49
CA SER A 144 -4.78 22.65 7.64
C SER A 144 -5.22 23.92 6.97
N GLY A 145 -6.52 24.22 7.04
CA GLY A 145 -7.02 25.50 6.57
C GLY A 145 -6.14 26.53 7.24
N ASP A 146 -5.29 27.17 6.44
CA ASP A 146 -4.60 28.35 6.87
C ASP A 146 -5.72 29.35 7.13
N SER A 147 -6.03 29.53 8.40
CA SER A 147 -6.78 30.68 8.91
C SER A 147 -5.90 31.91 8.73
N GLY A 148 -5.51 32.20 7.49
CA GLY A 148 -4.78 33.38 7.09
C GLY A 148 -5.76 34.53 7.00
N GLY A 149 -5.90 35.25 8.11
CA GLY A 149 -6.61 36.52 8.17
C GLY A 149 -6.03 37.55 7.20
N GLY A 150 -6.94 38.31 6.60
CA GLY A 150 -6.70 39.44 5.70
C GLY A 150 -7.96 39.61 4.88
N GLY A 151 -9.01 40.28 5.37
CA GLY A 151 -8.99 41.68 5.75
C GLY A 151 -9.46 42.49 4.55
N SER A 152 -10.79 42.66 4.43
CA SER A 152 -11.45 43.77 3.73
C SER A 152 -12.84 43.92 4.33
N GLU A 153 -12.95 44.90 5.21
CA GLU A 153 -14.20 45.48 5.67
C GLU A 153 -14.79 46.25 4.48
N ASP A 154 -15.56 45.60 3.62
CA ASP A 154 -16.35 46.31 2.62
C ASP A 154 -17.53 46.98 3.33
N GLY A 155 -17.32 48.25 3.67
CA GLY A 155 -18.27 49.10 4.33
C GLY A 155 -19.59 49.23 3.57
N HIS A 156 -20.67 48.75 4.17
CA HIS A 156 -22.03 49.12 3.77
C HIS A 156 -22.37 50.49 4.35
N SER A 157 -22.04 51.54 3.58
CA SER A 157 -22.47 52.91 3.85
C SER A 157 -23.47 53.39 2.78
N GLY A 158 -24.69 53.71 3.20
CA GLY A 158 -25.71 54.49 2.47
C GLY A 158 -26.81 53.65 1.79
N HIS A 159 -28.10 54.04 1.73
CA HIS A 159 -28.75 55.31 2.07
C HIS A 159 -30.29 55.11 2.16
N HIS A 160 -30.86 55.48 3.32
CA HIS A 160 -32.13 56.18 3.63
C HIS A 160 -33.55 55.75 3.10
N PRO A 161 -34.62 56.16 3.83
CA PRO A 161 -35.99 55.66 3.79
C PRO A 161 -36.94 56.51 2.93
N GLY A 162 -38.09 55.93 2.61
CA GLY A 162 -39.30 56.57 2.09
C GLY A 162 -40.50 55.67 2.34
#